data_AF-A0A1Q7VYD9-F1
#
_entry.id   AF-A0A1Q7VYD9-F1
#
_cell.length_a   1.000
_cell.length_b   1.000
_cell.length_c   1.000
_cell.angle_alpha   90.00
_cell.angle_beta   90.00
_cell.angle_gamma   90.00
#
_symmetry.space_group_name_H-M   'P 1'
#
loop_
_entity.id
_entity.type
_entity.pdbx_description
1 polymer ?
#
loop_
_entity_poly.entity_id
_entity_poly.type
_entity_poly.pdbx_seq_one_letter_code
_entity_poly.pdbx_strand_id
1 'polypeptide(L)'
;MSGTPTAAGTSTVTVTATSGTASARATFTWTVAAAPAPTPCPAAQLLGNTGLESGTAPWTTSPYVVSATGDGEVAHAGSHYAWLDGYGTTHTDTLAQSVTIPATCKSATLTFWLRIDSQDTGTVAQDTLTVKAGSTVLATYSNLNRSGYTQKSVNLAAYAGQKVTLTFTGVENASLATSFVVDDVALTVG
;
A
#
# COMPACT_ATOMS: atom_id res chain seq x y z
N MET A 1 44.08 -25.54 -1.88
CA MET A 1 43.34 -24.95 -3.02
C MET A 1 42.29 -24.00 -2.47
N SER A 2 42.12 -22.81 -3.04
CA SER A 2 41.12 -21.81 -2.64
C SER A 2 40.40 -21.27 -3.88
N GLY A 3 39.08 -21.08 -3.80
CA GLY A 3 38.25 -20.48 -4.85
C GLY A 3 36.77 -20.52 -4.44
N THR A 4 35.97 -19.62 -5.02
CA THR A 4 34.51 -19.57 -4.80
C THR A 4 33.82 -20.15 -6.04
N PRO A 5 33.21 -21.35 -5.97
CA PRO A 5 32.49 -21.90 -7.10
C PRO A 5 31.25 -21.06 -7.44
N THR A 6 31.04 -20.78 -8.73
CA THR A 6 29.94 -19.93 -9.23
C THR A 6 28.83 -20.71 -9.93
N ALA A 7 29.02 -22.01 -10.17
CA ALA A 7 28.03 -22.88 -10.80
C ALA A 7 27.53 -23.96 -9.83
N ALA A 8 26.22 -24.20 -9.84
CA ALA A 8 25.63 -25.31 -9.10
C ALA A 8 26.08 -26.64 -9.68
N GLY A 9 26.38 -27.61 -8.83
CA GLY A 9 26.82 -28.93 -9.24
C GLY A 9 27.47 -29.73 -8.13
N THR A 10 27.64 -31.02 -8.39
CA THR A 10 28.33 -31.95 -7.48
C THR A 10 29.68 -32.31 -8.08
N SER A 11 30.75 -32.10 -7.33
CA SER A 11 32.11 -32.49 -7.67
C SER A 11 32.56 -33.64 -6.77
N THR A 12 33.18 -34.65 -7.34
CA THR A 12 33.80 -35.74 -6.57
C THR A 12 35.29 -35.50 -6.47
N VAL A 13 35.82 -35.45 -5.25
CA VAL A 13 37.24 -35.26 -4.96
C VAL A 13 37.81 -36.55 -4.41
N THR A 14 38.89 -37.05 -5.02
CA THR A 14 39.63 -38.20 -4.53
C THR A 14 41.02 -37.76 -4.11
N VAL A 15 41.35 -37.97 -2.84
CA VAL A 15 42.69 -37.73 -2.27
C VAL A 15 43.41 -39.06 -2.22
N THR A 16 44.61 -39.11 -2.80
CA THR A 16 45.48 -40.29 -2.73
C THR A 16 46.74 -39.92 -1.95
N ALA A 17 47.05 -40.69 -0.91
CA ALA A 17 48.30 -40.59 -0.16
C ALA A 17 49.18 -41.81 -0.50
N THR A 18 50.47 -41.59 -0.71
CA THR A 18 51.44 -42.64 -1.02
C THR A 18 52.65 -42.57 -0.09
N SER A 19 53.23 -43.74 0.22
CA SER A 19 54.47 -43.86 0.99
C SER A 19 55.23 -45.11 0.51
N GLY A 20 56.27 -44.92 -0.30
CA GLY A 20 56.99 -46.02 -0.96
C GLY A 20 56.06 -46.79 -1.92
N THR A 21 55.88 -48.10 -1.69
CA THR A 21 54.96 -48.95 -2.47
C THR A 21 53.52 -48.94 -1.92
N ALA A 22 53.26 -48.31 -0.77
CA ALA A 22 51.92 -48.24 -0.18
C ALA A 22 51.14 -47.04 -0.73
N SER A 23 49.84 -47.23 -0.97
CA SER A 23 48.91 -46.15 -1.28
C SER A 23 47.59 -46.32 -0.54
N ALA A 24 46.97 -45.20 -0.17
CA ALA A 24 45.62 -45.14 0.35
C ALA A 24 44.86 -44.02 -0.35
N ARG A 25 43.55 -44.20 -0.55
CA ARG A 25 42.68 -43.19 -1.15
C ARG A 25 41.46 -42.94 -0.30
N ALA A 26 41.01 -41.69 -0.27
CA ALA A 26 39.74 -41.27 0.30
C ALA A 26 39.00 -40.44 -0.74
N THR A 27 37.70 -40.66 -0.86
CA THR A 27 36.85 -39.92 -1.79
C THR A 27 35.76 -39.21 -1.00
N PHE A 28 35.53 -37.94 -1.32
CA PHE A 28 34.42 -37.15 -0.79
C PHE A 28 33.76 -36.34 -1.89
N THR A 29 32.49 -36.01 -1.68
CA THR A 29 31.71 -35.18 -2.60
C THR A 29 31.61 -33.75 -2.07
N TRP A 30 31.61 -32.80 -2.98
CA TRP A 30 31.37 -31.39 -2.73
C TRP A 30 30.19 -30.92 -3.57
N THR A 31 29.11 -30.49 -2.93
CA THR A 31 27.91 -30.03 -3.61
C THR A 31 27.78 -28.53 -3.47
N VAL A 32 27.69 -27.82 -4.59
CA VAL A 32 27.30 -26.42 -4.67
C VAL A 32 25.84 -26.39 -5.07
N ALA A 33 24.96 -26.00 -4.14
CA ALA A 33 23.54 -25.86 -4.42
C ALA A 33 23.29 -24.60 -5.26
N ALA A 34 22.34 -24.67 -6.19
CA ALA A 34 21.82 -23.46 -6.84
C ALA A 34 21.15 -22.58 -5.79
N ALA A 35 21.31 -21.26 -5.91
CA ALA A 35 20.47 -20.35 -5.15
C ALA A 35 19.00 -20.59 -5.52
N PRO A 36 18.06 -20.52 -4.55
CA PRO A 36 16.64 -20.56 -4.87
C PRO A 36 16.31 -19.46 -5.89
N ALA A 37 15.46 -19.77 -6.87
CA ALA A 37 14.92 -18.72 -7.74
C ALA A 37 14.21 -17.67 -6.88
N PRO A 38 14.37 -16.36 -7.16
CA PRO A 38 13.64 -15.34 -6.45
C PRO A 38 12.14 -15.59 -6.61
N THR A 39 11.40 -15.62 -5.51
CA THR A 39 9.95 -15.76 -5.55
C THR A 39 9.37 -14.53 -6.27
N PRO A 40 8.63 -14.70 -7.37
CA PRO A 40 8.03 -13.58 -8.07
C PRO A 40 7.00 -12.88 -7.18
N CYS A 41 6.82 -11.57 -7.36
CA CYS A 41 5.69 -10.87 -6.77
C CYS A 41 4.39 -11.35 -7.42
N PRO A 42 3.39 -11.82 -6.64
CA PRO A 42 2.06 -12.02 -7.18
C PRO A 42 1.41 -10.67 -7.42
N ALA A 43 0.93 -10.42 -8.63
CA ALA A 43 0.08 -9.27 -8.89
C ALA A 43 -1.22 -9.40 -8.09
N ALA A 44 -1.55 -8.42 -7.25
CA ALA A 44 -2.67 -8.53 -6.33
C ALA A 44 -3.25 -7.16 -5.93
N GLN A 45 -4.53 -7.16 -5.53
CA GLN A 45 -5.14 -6.11 -4.71
C GLN A 45 -5.00 -6.50 -3.23
N LEU A 46 -4.50 -5.59 -2.40
CA LEU A 46 -4.21 -5.86 -0.98
C LEU A 46 -5.25 -5.35 0.01
N LEU A 47 -6.11 -4.41 -0.37
CA LEU A 47 -7.18 -3.85 0.46
C LEU A 47 -8.45 -4.70 0.38
N GLY A 48 -9.11 -4.86 1.53
CA GLY A 48 -10.48 -5.37 1.61
C GLY A 48 -11.50 -4.24 1.53
N ASN A 49 -12.73 -4.59 1.12
CA ASN A 49 -13.88 -3.68 1.04
C ASN A 49 -13.53 -2.37 0.30
N THR A 50 -13.01 -2.50 -0.92
CA THR A 50 -12.42 -1.39 -1.68
C THR A 50 -13.43 -0.30 -2.06
N GLY A 51 -14.70 -0.66 -2.26
CA GLY A 51 -15.80 0.28 -2.51
C GLY A 51 -16.72 0.49 -1.30
N LEU A 52 -16.32 0.06 -0.09
CA LEU A 52 -17.07 0.29 1.15
C LEU A 52 -18.49 -0.33 1.24
N GLU A 53 -18.88 -1.15 0.26
CA GLU A 53 -20.20 -1.79 0.15
C GLU A 53 -20.49 -2.88 1.19
N SER A 54 -19.51 -3.26 2.02
CA SER A 54 -19.65 -4.32 3.03
C SER A 54 -19.59 -3.79 4.47
N GLY A 55 -20.12 -2.59 4.70
CA GLY A 55 -20.03 -1.88 5.97
C GLY A 55 -18.64 -1.29 6.19
N THR A 56 -18.20 -1.15 7.44
CA THR A 56 -16.91 -0.51 7.74
C THR A 56 -15.74 -1.48 7.69
N ALA A 57 -15.88 -2.73 8.15
CA ALA A 57 -14.76 -3.68 8.17
C ALA A 57 -14.24 -3.98 6.74
N PRO A 58 -12.92 -4.15 6.54
CA PRO A 58 -11.83 -4.09 7.53
C PRO A 58 -11.30 -2.67 7.81
N TRP A 59 -11.96 -1.63 7.32
CA TRP A 59 -11.61 -0.25 7.62
C TRP A 59 -11.95 0.11 9.07
N THR A 60 -11.09 0.92 9.67
CA THR A 60 -11.35 1.66 10.91
C THR A 60 -11.68 3.09 10.52
N THR A 61 -12.81 3.62 10.99
CA THR A 61 -13.32 4.92 10.56
C THR A 61 -13.76 5.76 11.74
N SER A 62 -13.77 7.08 11.58
CA SER A 62 -14.60 7.94 12.43
C SER A 62 -16.09 7.57 12.25
N PRO A 63 -16.97 7.88 13.23
CA PRO A 63 -18.41 7.67 13.09
C PRO A 63 -18.95 8.34 11.83
N TYR A 64 -19.91 7.71 11.16
CA TYR A 64 -20.62 8.23 9.98
C TYR A 64 -19.78 8.47 8.71
N VAL A 65 -18.47 8.24 8.74
CA VAL A 65 -17.61 8.38 7.55
C VAL A 65 -18.05 7.46 6.42
N VAL A 66 -18.38 6.19 6.70
CA VAL A 66 -18.99 5.34 5.66
C VAL A 66 -20.46 5.67 5.58
N SER A 67 -20.87 6.24 4.45
CA SER A 67 -22.21 6.78 4.19
C SER A 67 -22.75 6.22 2.86
N ALA A 68 -24.04 6.41 2.61
CA ALA A 68 -24.72 5.91 1.42
C ALA A 68 -25.19 7.04 0.50
N THR A 69 -25.37 6.71 -0.77
CA THR A 69 -25.97 7.63 -1.76
C THR A 69 -27.37 8.02 -1.30
N GLY A 70 -27.60 9.33 -1.18
CA GLY A 70 -28.84 9.90 -0.62
C GLY A 70 -28.64 10.62 0.71
N ASP A 71 -27.50 10.46 1.37
CA ASP A 71 -27.18 11.14 2.63
C ASP A 71 -26.64 12.57 2.45
N GLY A 72 -26.33 12.97 1.22
CA GLY A 72 -25.88 14.32 0.85
C GLY A 72 -24.90 14.32 -0.31
N GLU A 73 -24.01 13.35 -0.33
CA GLU A 73 -23.08 13.08 -1.43
C GLU A 73 -23.49 11.84 -2.22
N VAL A 74 -22.74 11.56 -3.29
CA VAL A 74 -23.00 10.43 -4.20
C VAL A 74 -21.78 9.53 -4.29
N ALA A 75 -22.00 8.21 -4.35
CA ALA A 75 -20.95 7.25 -4.61
C ALA A 75 -20.37 7.43 -6.03
N HIS A 76 -19.10 7.11 -6.22
CA HIS A 76 -18.51 7.02 -7.56
C HIS A 76 -19.03 5.74 -8.25
N ALA A 77 -19.03 4.63 -7.53
CA ALA A 77 -19.60 3.36 -7.96
C ALA A 77 -20.36 2.70 -6.79
N GLY A 78 -21.29 1.80 -7.09
CA GLY A 78 -22.07 1.15 -6.05
C GLY A 78 -23.03 2.11 -5.34
N SER A 79 -23.11 2.01 -4.01
CA SER A 79 -24.05 2.76 -3.18
C SER A 79 -23.43 3.41 -1.95
N HIS A 80 -22.21 3.04 -1.57
CA HIS A 80 -21.51 3.56 -0.40
C HIS A 80 -20.24 4.31 -0.80
N TYR A 81 -19.79 5.19 0.09
CA TYR A 81 -18.56 5.95 -0.06
C TYR A 81 -18.06 6.36 1.33
N ALA A 82 -16.82 6.86 1.40
CA ALA A 82 -16.31 7.53 2.59
C ALA A 82 -16.48 9.04 2.43
N TRP A 83 -17.20 9.66 3.36
CA TRP A 83 -17.35 11.10 3.48
C TRP A 83 -16.60 11.57 4.71
N LEU A 84 -15.55 12.35 4.49
CA LEU A 84 -14.78 12.98 5.55
C LEU A 84 -15.12 14.48 5.58
N ASP A 85 -15.39 15.00 6.77
CA ASP A 85 -15.77 16.39 7.05
C ASP A 85 -17.07 16.84 6.35
N GLY A 86 -17.25 18.14 6.09
CA GLY A 86 -18.46 18.71 5.50
C GLY A 86 -19.43 19.33 6.52
N TYR A 87 -18.96 19.57 7.75
CA TYR A 87 -19.75 20.10 8.85
C TYR A 87 -19.78 21.63 8.92
N GLY A 88 -18.77 22.33 8.37
CA GLY A 88 -18.62 23.78 8.53
C GLY A 88 -18.26 24.20 9.97
N THR A 89 -17.69 23.28 10.72
CA THR A 89 -17.18 23.48 12.08
C THR A 89 -15.89 22.68 12.21
N THR A 90 -14.97 23.05 13.13
CA THR A 90 -13.72 22.29 13.30
C THR A 90 -14.02 20.81 13.51
N HIS A 91 -13.57 19.99 12.55
CA HIS A 91 -13.78 18.55 12.57
C HIS A 91 -12.54 17.82 12.04
N THR A 92 -12.44 16.54 12.39
CA THR A 92 -11.38 15.68 11.88
C THR A 92 -11.90 14.27 11.73
N ASP A 93 -12.03 13.85 10.49
CA ASP A 93 -12.43 12.49 10.15
C ASP A 93 -11.27 11.63 9.66
N THR A 94 -11.40 10.32 9.88
CA THR A 94 -10.41 9.34 9.43
C THR A 94 -11.05 8.11 8.80
N LEU A 95 -10.35 7.56 7.81
CA LEU A 95 -10.58 6.26 7.20
C LEU A 95 -9.23 5.54 7.09
N ALA A 96 -9.08 4.37 7.72
CA ALA A 96 -7.80 3.68 7.80
C ALA A 96 -7.89 2.16 7.61
N GLN A 97 -6.90 1.57 6.95
CA GLN A 97 -6.72 0.12 6.84
C GLN A 97 -5.24 -0.25 6.89
N SER A 98 -4.89 -1.29 7.63
CA SER A 98 -3.53 -1.85 7.65
C SER A 98 -3.34 -2.89 6.57
N VAL A 99 -2.25 -2.79 5.81
CA VAL A 99 -1.90 -3.71 4.73
C VAL A 99 -0.43 -4.10 4.80
N THR A 100 -0.10 -5.33 4.37
CA THR A 100 1.28 -5.79 4.24
C THR A 100 1.63 -5.85 2.76
N ILE A 101 2.62 -5.06 2.33
CA ILE A 101 3.11 -5.07 0.95
C ILE A 101 4.22 -6.13 0.86
N PRO A 102 4.11 -7.15 -0.01
CA PRO A 102 5.14 -8.19 -0.11
C PRO A 102 6.50 -7.61 -0.53
N ALA A 103 7.59 -8.08 0.10
CA ALA A 103 8.95 -7.62 -0.18
C ALA A 103 9.42 -7.94 -1.62
N THR A 104 8.79 -8.92 -2.26
CA THR A 104 9.10 -9.34 -3.63
C THR A 104 8.55 -8.38 -4.69
N CYS A 105 7.57 -7.55 -4.33
CA CYS A 105 6.91 -6.62 -5.25
C CYS A 105 7.77 -5.40 -5.55
N LYS A 106 7.82 -5.03 -6.83
CA LYS A 106 8.60 -3.89 -7.34
C LYS A 106 7.74 -2.66 -7.53
N SER A 107 6.43 -2.86 -7.65
CA SER A 107 5.41 -1.84 -7.72
C SER A 107 4.39 -2.03 -6.60
N ALA A 108 3.95 -0.90 -6.04
CA ALA A 108 2.80 -0.82 -5.16
C ALA A 108 2.16 0.55 -5.42
N THR A 109 0.91 0.56 -5.87
CA THR A 109 0.21 1.78 -6.27
C THR A 109 -1.15 1.82 -5.58
N LEU A 110 -1.36 2.86 -4.77
CA LEU A 110 -2.67 3.19 -4.23
C LEU A 110 -3.40 4.08 -5.23
N THR A 111 -4.59 3.65 -5.64
CA THR A 111 -5.54 4.46 -6.40
C THR A 111 -6.82 4.63 -5.61
N PHE A 112 -7.49 5.76 -5.78
CA PHE A 112 -8.81 6.03 -5.20
C PHE A 112 -9.50 7.12 -6.02
N TRP A 113 -10.82 7.14 -5.99
CA TRP A 113 -11.61 8.23 -6.56
C TRP A 113 -11.86 9.28 -5.50
N LEU A 114 -11.61 10.54 -5.86
CA LEU A 114 -11.79 11.67 -4.96
C LEU A 114 -12.70 12.72 -5.60
N ARG A 115 -13.76 13.06 -4.88
CA ARG A 115 -14.61 14.22 -5.11
C ARG A 115 -14.43 15.17 -3.94
N ILE A 116 -14.39 16.47 -4.24
CA ILE A 116 -14.26 17.52 -3.24
C ILE A 116 -15.32 18.57 -3.54
N ASP A 117 -16.21 18.77 -2.59
CA ASP A 117 -17.21 19.83 -2.64
C ASP A 117 -16.94 20.80 -1.51
N SER A 118 -16.88 22.10 -1.83
CA SER A 118 -16.56 23.12 -0.84
C SER A 118 -17.43 24.34 -1.02
N GLN A 119 -17.96 24.81 0.10
CA GLN A 119 -18.57 26.12 0.21
C GLN A 119 -17.50 27.23 0.30
N ASP A 120 -16.27 26.89 0.70
CA ASP A 120 -15.13 27.80 0.69
C ASP A 120 -14.57 27.94 -0.74
N THR A 121 -14.95 29.04 -1.39
CA THR A 121 -14.47 29.40 -2.73
C THR A 121 -13.26 30.33 -2.71
N GLY A 122 -12.62 30.49 -1.55
CA GLY A 122 -11.40 31.25 -1.38
C GLY A 122 -10.18 30.67 -2.12
N THR A 123 -9.04 31.30 -1.90
CA THR A 123 -7.75 30.92 -2.53
C THR A 123 -6.73 30.38 -1.53
N VAL A 124 -7.15 30.19 -0.28
CA VAL A 124 -6.34 29.65 0.80
C VAL A 124 -6.77 28.21 1.06
N ALA A 125 -5.80 27.32 1.22
CA ALA A 125 -6.03 25.94 1.64
C ALA A 125 -6.35 25.93 3.14
N GLN A 126 -7.64 25.93 3.46
CA GLN A 126 -8.17 26.06 4.82
C GLN A 126 -8.54 24.70 5.40
N ASP A 127 -9.14 23.85 4.56
CA ASP A 127 -9.55 22.48 4.87
C ASP A 127 -8.71 21.53 4.02
N THR A 128 -8.31 20.39 4.59
CA THR A 128 -7.37 19.48 3.92
C THR A 128 -7.73 18.02 4.08
N LEU A 129 -7.50 17.25 3.02
CA LEU A 129 -7.45 15.79 3.06
C LEU A 129 -6.00 15.35 2.89
N THR A 130 -5.48 14.57 3.84
CA THR A 130 -4.16 13.95 3.73
C THR A 130 -4.27 12.45 3.53
N VAL A 131 -3.42 11.89 2.66
CA VAL A 131 -3.25 10.44 2.48
C VAL A 131 -1.89 10.07 3.05
N LYS A 132 -1.87 9.15 4.01
CA LYS A 132 -0.66 8.75 4.74
C LYS A 132 -0.40 7.25 4.66
N ALA A 133 0.88 6.89 4.74
CA ALA A 133 1.33 5.54 5.09
C ALA A 133 2.14 5.62 6.39
N GLY A 134 1.58 5.09 7.48
CA GLY A 134 2.11 5.34 8.82
C GLY A 134 2.08 6.84 9.15
N SER A 135 3.23 7.42 9.47
CA SER A 135 3.36 8.86 9.74
C SER A 135 3.67 9.70 8.50
N THR A 136 4.01 9.08 7.37
CA THR A 136 4.44 9.79 6.16
C THR A 136 3.23 10.27 5.36
N VAL A 137 3.17 11.57 5.07
CA VAL A 137 2.19 12.15 4.13
C VAL A 137 2.64 11.84 2.71
N LEU A 138 1.78 11.16 1.95
CA LEU A 138 2.01 10.79 0.56
C LEU A 138 1.31 11.75 -0.41
N ALA A 139 0.17 12.32 -0.01
CA ALA A 139 -0.55 13.31 -0.78
C ALA A 139 -1.36 14.24 0.15
N THR A 140 -1.61 15.47 -0.33
CA THR A 140 -2.48 16.45 0.31
C THR A 140 -3.39 17.08 -0.74
N TYR A 141 -4.67 17.17 -0.41
CA TYR A 141 -5.70 17.90 -1.16
C TYR A 141 -6.37 18.90 -0.23
N SER A 142 -7.09 19.86 -0.79
CA SER A 142 -7.76 20.92 -0.04
C SER A 142 -9.04 21.39 -0.72
N ASN A 143 -9.77 22.29 -0.06
CA ASN A 143 -10.89 23.05 -0.64
C ASN A 143 -10.55 23.68 -2.02
N LEU A 144 -9.28 24.05 -2.25
CA LEU A 144 -8.81 24.58 -3.54
C LEU A 144 -8.86 23.56 -4.69
N ASN A 145 -8.97 22.28 -4.37
CA ASN A 145 -9.04 21.17 -5.34
C ASN A 145 -10.48 20.74 -5.63
N ARG A 146 -11.49 21.54 -5.27
CA ARG A 146 -12.92 21.24 -5.50
C ARG A 146 -13.20 20.81 -6.94
N SER A 147 -13.76 19.62 -7.09
CA SER A 147 -14.13 19.00 -8.36
C SER A 147 -15.03 17.80 -8.12
N GLY A 148 -15.75 17.38 -9.18
CA GLY A 148 -16.33 16.04 -9.22
C GLY A 148 -15.26 14.94 -9.14
N TYR A 149 -15.70 13.68 -9.17
CA TYR A 149 -14.81 12.54 -9.02
C TYR A 149 -13.68 12.53 -10.04
N THR A 150 -12.45 12.46 -9.53
CA THR A 150 -11.24 12.23 -10.31
C THR A 150 -10.39 11.15 -9.64
N GLN A 151 -9.87 10.23 -10.42
CA GLN A 151 -8.98 9.20 -9.89
C GLN A 151 -7.64 9.82 -9.50
N LYS A 152 -7.17 9.47 -8.30
CA LYS A 152 -5.86 9.82 -7.77
C LYS A 152 -4.99 8.57 -7.71
N SER A 153 -3.67 8.77 -7.77
CA SER A 153 -2.68 7.69 -7.73
C SER A 153 -1.48 8.10 -6.89
N VAL A 154 -1.02 7.19 -6.04
CA VAL A 154 0.07 7.40 -5.08
C VAL A 154 0.97 6.16 -5.08
N ASN A 155 2.28 6.37 -5.21
CA ASN A 155 3.27 5.28 -5.22
C ASN A 155 3.65 4.89 -3.78
N LEU A 156 3.59 3.59 -3.50
CA LEU A 156 3.97 2.97 -2.22
C LEU A 156 5.09 1.92 -2.36
N ALA A 157 5.78 1.85 -3.50
CA ALA A 157 6.84 0.86 -3.73
C ALA A 157 7.97 0.95 -2.68
N ALA A 158 8.19 2.12 -2.09
CA ALA A 158 9.14 2.31 -0.98
C ALA A 158 8.79 1.54 0.30
N TYR A 159 7.55 1.06 0.43
CA TYR A 159 7.04 0.29 1.57
C TYR A 159 6.99 -1.21 1.30
N ALA A 160 7.57 -1.70 0.20
CA ALA A 160 7.69 -3.13 -0.05
C ALA A 160 8.39 -3.86 1.11
N GLY A 161 7.78 -4.94 1.57
CA GLY A 161 8.24 -5.73 2.73
C GLY A 161 7.77 -5.19 4.08
N GLN A 162 6.95 -4.15 4.11
CA GLN A 162 6.46 -3.54 5.34
C GLN A 162 4.96 -3.74 5.50
N LYS A 163 4.53 -3.77 6.77
CA LYS A 163 3.13 -3.56 7.14
C LYS A 163 2.92 -2.08 7.40
N VAL A 164 2.03 -1.45 6.64
CA VAL A 164 1.73 -0.02 6.74
C VAL A 164 0.24 0.19 6.97
N THR A 165 -0.09 1.19 7.79
CA THR A 165 -1.46 1.69 7.88
C THR A 165 -1.63 2.79 6.85
N LEU A 166 -2.52 2.57 5.89
CA LEU A 166 -3.01 3.62 5.01
C LEU A 166 -4.07 4.41 5.75
N THR A 167 -3.98 5.73 5.73
CA THR A 167 -4.94 6.59 6.41
C THR A 167 -5.27 7.80 5.54
N PHE A 168 -6.56 8.01 5.32
CA PHE A 168 -7.14 9.25 4.86
C PHE A 168 -7.53 10.05 6.11
N THR A 169 -7.12 11.31 6.18
CA THR A 169 -7.49 12.21 7.28
C THR A 169 -8.00 13.51 6.69
N GLY A 170 -9.29 13.75 6.88
CA GLY A 170 -9.93 15.04 6.64
C GLY A 170 -9.74 15.93 7.87
N VAL A 171 -9.48 17.21 7.64
CA VAL A 171 -9.51 18.26 8.67
C VAL A 171 -10.17 19.47 8.04
N GLU A 172 -11.27 19.91 8.62
CA GLU A 172 -11.88 21.19 8.31
C GLU A 172 -11.83 22.14 9.51
N ASN A 173 -11.89 23.44 9.25
CA ASN A 173 -11.89 24.46 10.29
C ASN A 173 -13.32 24.95 10.61
N ALA A 174 -13.46 25.88 11.56
CA ALA A 174 -14.74 26.48 11.92
C ALA A 174 -15.19 27.60 10.97
N SER A 175 -15.32 27.30 9.66
CA SER A 175 -15.81 28.25 8.66
C SER A 175 -16.79 27.62 7.65
N LEU A 176 -16.52 27.75 6.35
CA LEU A 176 -17.33 27.19 5.27
C LEU A 176 -17.00 25.70 5.12
N ALA A 177 -18.03 24.86 4.96
CA ALA A 177 -17.85 23.41 4.92
C ALA A 177 -17.08 22.95 3.67
N THR A 178 -16.24 21.93 3.85
CA THR A 178 -15.61 21.19 2.75
C THR A 178 -15.78 19.69 2.96
N SER A 179 -16.45 19.03 2.01
CA SER A 179 -16.62 17.58 1.95
C SER A 179 -15.49 16.94 1.15
N PHE A 180 -14.83 15.93 1.72
CA PHE A 180 -13.90 15.07 1.01
C PHE A 180 -14.51 13.68 0.85
N VAL A 181 -14.91 13.35 -0.38
CA VAL A 181 -15.61 12.10 -0.69
C VAL A 181 -14.65 11.14 -1.40
N VAL A 182 -14.33 10.04 -0.74
CA VAL A 182 -13.39 9.02 -1.19
C VAL A 182 -14.13 7.72 -1.50
N ASP A 183 -13.84 7.13 -2.65
CA ASP A 183 -14.46 5.88 -3.07
C ASP A 183 -13.48 5.02 -3.89
N ASP A 184 -13.81 3.74 -4.08
CA ASP A 184 -13.09 2.79 -4.95
C ASP A 184 -11.58 2.75 -4.67
N VAL A 185 -11.22 2.55 -3.40
CA VAL A 185 -9.84 2.56 -2.89
C VAL A 185 -9.16 1.22 -3.13
N ALA A 186 -8.07 1.24 -3.88
CA ALA A 186 -7.36 0.05 -4.33
C ALA A 186 -5.84 0.20 -4.14
N LEU A 187 -5.18 -0.76 -3.50
CA LEU A 187 -3.72 -0.91 -3.49
C LEU A 187 -3.28 -2.11 -4.34
N THR A 188 -2.81 -1.85 -5.55
CA THR A 188 -2.33 -2.89 -6.47
C THR A 188 -0.82 -3.05 -6.39
N VAL A 189 -0.34 -4.30 -6.37
CA VAL A 189 1.09 -4.64 -6.37
C VAL A 189 1.46 -5.52 -7.55
N GLY A 190 2.75 -5.54 -7.90
CA GLY A 190 3.33 -6.31 -9.01
C GLY A 190 4.85 -6.24 -9.05
#